data_AF-A0A0P7YP44-F1
#
_entry.id   AF-A0A0P7YP44-F1
#
_cell.length_a   1.000
_cell.length_b   1.000
_cell.length_c   1.000
_cell.angle_alpha   90.00
_cell.angle_beta   90.00
_cell.angle_gamma   90.00
#
_symmetry.space_group_name_H-M   'P 1'
#
loop_
_entity.id
_entity.type
_entity.pdbx_description
1 polymer ?
#
loop_
_entity_poly.entity_id
_entity_poly.type
_entity_poly.pdbx_seq_one_letter_code
_entity_poly.pdbx_strand_id
1 'polypeptide(L)'
;MYDFPLKVQLGLVSGKYEIVKTVAGVPLGMVRDAANGHFAAHAIGVALDPLAVSPQMIMQAGQLYQGYQTLQGIKVLINSMATLQSTVDVIGLGTGLGVGIGFVNLWQTLKLRQEVNQMRIEVKEGFIDLKQMLSGVEVALTNQIQQVSKDVEFNTHRIILARAYRLFEKAMNRLQSAMKVQDPSRRSAEIGAARDMMFTALADYSNSHLMSGAGSAAYLRRRECVWVIEQAIAMTYQMQGEWHAVSDRLTELSAIIRQDLLATLDKRKTSDELDFLFPEVLRIRDHDLVALEAWNAHATWYPELSREELKQLDELSCREENQIEDSGETEEITDCKPIEYTIYEKAKSKFVPEALHKSLVYSLDASSRQQGEDYITKRANSKSSTAFSAQNLKNASSLAIANLELHLAL
;
A
#
# COMPACT_ATOMS: atom_id res chain seq x y z
N MET A 1 -5.54 14.59 3.91
CA MET A 1 -4.47 13.57 3.91
C MET A 1 -3.72 13.62 5.22
N TYR A 2 -3.17 14.76 5.64
CA TYR A 2 -2.48 14.86 6.93
C TYR A 2 -3.38 15.38 8.03
N ASP A 3 -3.30 14.74 9.18
CA ASP A 3 -3.97 15.16 10.41
C ASP A 3 -2.96 15.87 11.30
N PHE A 4 -3.28 17.09 11.69
CA PHE A 4 -2.44 17.91 12.58
C PHE A 4 -3.08 18.03 13.96
N PRO A 5 -2.31 18.34 15.02
CA PRO A 5 -2.88 18.67 16.32
C PRO A 5 -3.91 19.80 16.21
N LEU A 6 -4.96 19.78 17.03
CA LEU A 6 -6.07 20.75 16.96
C LEU A 6 -5.58 22.22 16.96
N LYS A 7 -4.56 22.54 17.77
CA LYS A 7 -3.95 23.88 17.80
C LYS A 7 -3.33 24.28 16.46
N VAL A 8 -2.71 23.35 15.75
CA VAL A 8 -2.12 23.55 14.43
C VAL A 8 -3.23 23.67 13.38
N GLN A 9 -4.28 22.85 13.45
CA GLN A 9 -5.44 22.96 12.56
C GLN A 9 -6.11 24.34 12.67
N LEU A 10 -6.34 24.84 13.90
CA LEU A 10 -6.87 26.19 14.13
C LEU A 10 -5.92 27.28 13.61
N GLY A 11 -4.60 27.06 13.73
CA GLY A 11 -3.58 27.95 13.18
C GLY A 11 -3.57 27.98 11.65
N LEU A 12 -3.83 26.85 10.98
CA LEU A 12 -4.01 26.77 9.53
C LEU A 12 -5.25 27.54 9.08
N VAL A 13 -6.39 27.36 9.76
CA VAL A 13 -7.65 28.08 9.44
C VAL A 13 -7.51 29.59 9.62
N SER A 14 -6.76 30.03 10.63
CA SER A 14 -6.52 31.45 10.91
C SER A 14 -5.39 32.07 10.07
N GLY A 15 -4.73 31.30 9.21
CA GLY A 15 -3.61 31.77 8.38
C GLY A 15 -2.30 31.99 9.14
N LYS A 16 -2.22 31.56 10.40
CA LYS A 16 -0.97 31.59 11.19
C LYS A 16 0.05 30.59 10.66
N TYR A 17 -0.43 29.44 10.18
CA TYR A 17 0.41 28.39 9.62
C TYR A 17 0.11 28.18 8.14
N GLU A 18 1.14 27.76 7.41
CA GLU A 18 1.04 27.33 6.01
C GLU A 18 1.52 25.88 5.89
N ILE A 19 0.85 25.10 5.05
CA ILE A 19 1.25 23.71 4.75
C ILE A 19 2.50 23.75 3.89
N VAL A 20 3.54 23.04 4.33
CA VAL A 20 4.76 22.84 3.53
C VAL A 20 4.42 21.95 2.34
N LYS A 21 4.82 22.39 1.15
CA LYS A 21 4.60 21.70 -0.12
C LYS A 21 5.89 21.61 -0.91
N THR A 22 6.01 20.56 -1.72
CA THR A 22 7.04 20.50 -2.77
C THR A 22 6.82 21.59 -3.82
N VAL A 23 7.81 21.80 -4.69
CA VAL A 23 7.67 22.68 -5.88
C VAL A 23 6.47 22.28 -6.76
N ALA A 24 6.16 20.98 -6.82
CA ALA A 24 5.00 20.45 -7.53
C ALA A 24 3.66 20.64 -6.78
N GLY A 25 3.67 21.25 -5.59
CA GLY A 25 2.49 21.53 -4.78
C GLY A 25 2.03 20.35 -3.90
N VAL A 26 2.82 19.28 -3.79
CA VAL A 26 2.47 18.09 -2.99
C VAL A 26 2.68 18.40 -1.51
N PRO A 27 1.68 18.27 -0.63
CA PRO A 27 1.83 18.52 0.80
C PRO A 27 2.76 17.49 1.45
N LEU A 28 3.58 17.93 2.42
CA LEU A 28 4.62 17.10 3.06
C LEU A 28 4.33 16.75 4.53
N GLY A 29 3.11 16.93 5.01
CA GLY A 29 2.75 16.60 6.40
C GLY A 29 3.45 17.49 7.43
N MET A 30 3.84 18.69 7.04
CA MET A 30 4.48 19.68 7.91
C MET A 30 3.84 21.05 7.71
N VAL A 31 3.97 21.90 8.71
CA VAL A 31 3.58 23.31 8.63
C VAL A 31 4.73 24.25 8.99
N ARG A 32 4.70 25.45 8.40
CA ARG A 32 5.57 26.57 8.77
C ARG A 32 4.74 27.73 9.31
N ASP A 33 5.32 28.52 10.20
CA ASP A 33 4.73 29.77 10.64
C ASP A 33 4.76 30.80 9.49
N ALA A 34 3.60 31.34 9.14
CA ALA A 34 3.43 32.23 8.00
C ALA A 34 4.22 33.55 8.17
N ALA A 35 4.50 33.97 9.40
CA ALA A 35 5.18 35.23 9.68
C ALA A 35 6.70 35.16 9.55
N ASN A 36 7.31 34.01 9.84
CA ASN A 36 8.77 33.85 9.87
C ASN A 36 9.32 32.70 9.02
N GLY A 37 8.45 31.85 8.45
CA GLY A 37 8.84 30.73 7.59
C GLY A 37 9.46 29.52 8.32
N HIS A 38 9.56 29.54 9.65
CA HIS A 38 10.12 28.42 10.41
C HIS A 38 9.16 27.25 10.52
N PHE A 39 9.69 26.03 10.53
CA PHE A 39 8.90 24.83 10.80
C PHE A 39 8.26 24.90 12.19
N ALA A 40 6.96 24.61 12.25
CA ALA A 40 6.16 24.80 13.45
C ALA A 40 5.60 23.49 14.03
N ALA A 41 5.29 22.49 13.20
CA ALA A 41 4.80 21.19 13.65
C ALA A 41 4.81 20.15 12.51
N HIS A 42 4.88 18.88 12.90
CA HIS A 42 4.56 17.76 12.02
C HIS A 42 3.08 17.36 12.12
N ALA A 43 2.59 16.67 11.09
CA ALA A 43 1.36 15.92 11.15
C ALA A 43 1.50 14.81 12.20
N ILE A 44 0.41 14.55 12.92
CA ILE A 44 0.31 13.46 13.90
C ILE A 44 -0.26 12.19 13.29
N GLY A 45 -0.77 12.27 12.06
CA GLY A 45 -1.33 11.14 11.35
C GLY A 45 -1.52 11.43 9.88
N VAL A 46 -1.86 10.36 9.16
CA VAL A 46 -2.28 10.43 7.78
C VAL A 46 -3.62 9.72 7.70
N ALA A 47 -4.66 10.40 7.19
CA ALA A 47 -5.96 9.83 6.87
C ALA A 47 -5.89 8.91 5.64
N LEU A 48 -4.90 8.02 5.60
CA LEU A 48 -4.70 6.95 4.63
C LEU A 48 -4.54 5.65 5.42
N ASP A 49 -5.32 4.63 5.07
CA ASP A 49 -5.18 3.27 5.58
C ASP A 49 -4.70 2.29 4.47
N PRO A 50 -3.47 2.46 3.95
CA PRO A 50 -2.89 1.62 2.90
C PRO A 50 -2.76 0.14 3.29
N LEU A 51 -2.83 -0.77 2.33
CA LEU A 51 -2.71 -2.21 2.56
C LEU A 51 -1.26 -2.71 2.61
N ALA A 52 -0.41 -2.33 1.69
CA ALA A 52 0.99 -2.71 1.67
C ALA A 52 1.88 -1.60 2.23
N VAL A 53 1.46 -0.33 2.13
CA VAL A 53 2.31 0.80 2.48
C VAL A 53 2.24 1.16 3.95
N SER A 54 3.34 1.55 4.58
CA SER A 54 3.31 2.03 5.98
C SER A 54 3.14 3.56 6.00
N PRO A 55 2.04 4.10 6.56
CA PRO A 55 1.87 5.55 6.71
C PRO A 55 3.00 6.20 7.51
N GLN A 56 3.59 5.44 8.44
CA GLN A 56 4.72 5.87 9.23
C GLN A 56 5.95 6.18 8.36
N MET A 57 6.13 5.52 7.21
CA MET A 57 7.22 5.83 6.28
C MET A 57 7.07 7.21 5.64
N ILE A 58 5.84 7.68 5.43
CA ILE A 58 5.54 9.03 4.94
C ILE A 58 5.95 10.07 5.98
N MET A 59 5.57 9.82 7.24
CA MET A 59 5.84 10.73 8.35
C MET A 59 7.33 10.79 8.73
N GLN A 60 8.10 9.74 8.43
CA GLN A 60 9.50 9.57 8.85
C GLN A 60 10.55 10.02 7.83
N ALA A 61 10.12 10.40 6.61
CA ALA A 61 11.02 10.68 5.49
C ALA A 61 11.95 11.90 5.69
N GLY A 62 11.83 12.64 6.80
CA GLY A 62 12.70 13.78 7.14
C GLY A 62 13.59 13.60 8.36
N GLN A 63 13.60 12.43 9.02
CA GLN A 63 14.22 12.30 10.33
C GLN A 63 15.18 11.11 10.36
N LEU A 64 16.42 11.35 9.95
CA LEU A 64 17.50 10.36 9.80
C LEU A 64 17.90 9.63 11.10
N TYR A 65 17.46 10.10 12.28
CA TYR A 65 18.01 9.68 13.58
C TYR A 65 16.99 9.28 14.67
N GLN A 66 15.72 9.09 14.34
CA GLN A 66 14.75 8.67 15.36
C GLN A 66 14.62 7.15 15.45
N GLY A 67 15.38 6.56 16.37
CA GLY A 67 15.36 5.13 16.66
C GLY A 67 13.98 4.62 17.12
N TYR A 68 13.19 5.42 17.84
CA TYR A 68 11.87 5.00 18.33
C TYR A 68 10.82 4.90 17.21
N GLN A 69 10.75 5.90 16.33
CA GLN A 69 9.76 5.93 15.24
C GLN A 69 10.11 4.92 14.13
N THR A 70 11.39 4.78 13.79
CA THR A 70 11.86 3.76 12.84
C THR A 70 11.45 2.35 13.29
N LEU A 71 11.50 2.07 14.61
CA LEU A 71 11.03 0.81 15.16
C LEU A 71 9.51 0.58 14.98
N GLN A 72 8.71 1.64 14.99
CA GLN A 72 7.27 1.54 14.71
C GLN A 72 7.00 1.24 13.23
N GLY A 73 7.70 1.91 12.31
CA GLY A 73 7.62 1.61 10.87
C GLY A 73 8.01 0.16 10.56
N ILE A 74 9.08 -0.33 11.21
CA ILE A 74 9.50 -1.74 11.15
C ILE A 74 8.38 -2.68 11.62
N LYS A 75 7.73 -2.41 12.76
CA LYS A 75 6.65 -3.26 13.29
C LYS A 75 5.44 -3.31 12.34
N VAL A 76 5.06 -2.17 11.78
CA VAL A 76 3.95 -2.08 10.82
C VAL A 76 4.23 -2.91 9.57
N LEU A 77 5.46 -2.90 9.05
CA LEU A 77 5.85 -3.75 7.93
C LEU A 77 5.77 -5.25 8.26
N ILE A 78 6.28 -5.67 9.42
CA ILE A 78 6.21 -7.07 9.86
C ILE A 78 4.74 -7.51 9.96
N ASN A 79 3.90 -6.71 10.61
CA ASN A 79 2.49 -7.04 10.79
C ASN A 79 1.74 -7.09 9.46
N SER A 80 2.02 -6.15 8.55
CA SER A 80 1.44 -6.13 7.21
C SER A 80 1.82 -7.39 6.43
N MET A 81 3.10 -7.78 6.46
CA MET A 81 3.59 -9.00 5.81
C MET A 81 2.92 -10.26 6.38
N ALA A 82 2.83 -10.36 7.70
CA ALA A 82 2.18 -11.47 8.40
C ALA A 82 0.71 -11.60 8.02
N THR A 83 -0.04 -10.48 8.03
CA THR A 83 -1.43 -10.45 7.59
C THR A 83 -1.55 -10.88 6.13
N LEU A 84 -0.79 -10.28 5.22
CA LEU A 84 -0.88 -10.56 3.79
C LEU A 84 -0.57 -12.03 3.47
N GLN A 85 0.51 -12.57 4.03
CA GLN A 85 0.86 -13.98 3.85
C GLN A 85 -0.21 -14.93 4.38
N SER A 86 -0.83 -14.61 5.51
CA SER A 86 -1.94 -15.41 6.03
C SER A 86 -3.15 -15.44 5.09
N THR A 87 -3.41 -14.35 4.35
CA THR A 87 -4.50 -14.28 3.37
C THR A 87 -4.21 -15.05 2.10
N VAL A 88 -2.93 -15.11 1.66
CA VAL A 88 -2.50 -15.92 0.50
C VAL A 88 -2.87 -17.38 0.69
N ASP A 89 -2.67 -17.92 1.89
CA ASP A 89 -2.98 -19.31 2.21
C ASP A 89 -4.48 -19.60 2.11
N VAL A 90 -5.33 -18.71 2.62
CA VAL A 90 -6.79 -18.89 2.54
C VAL A 90 -7.28 -18.85 1.09
N ILE A 91 -6.74 -17.93 0.28
CA ILE A 91 -7.18 -17.76 -1.11
C ILE A 91 -6.64 -18.88 -2.01
N GLY A 92 -5.41 -19.35 -1.77
CA GLY A 92 -4.80 -20.46 -2.51
C GLY A 92 -5.60 -21.77 -2.41
N LEU A 93 -6.29 -21.98 -1.29
CA LEU A 93 -7.21 -23.11 -1.07
C LEU A 93 -8.44 -23.07 -1.99
N GLY A 94 -8.93 -21.87 -2.36
CA GLY A 94 -10.10 -21.71 -3.24
C GLY A 94 -9.79 -21.92 -4.72
N THR A 95 -8.61 -21.45 -5.17
CA THR A 95 -8.23 -21.51 -6.60
C THR A 95 -7.91 -22.92 -7.09
N GLY A 96 -7.43 -23.82 -6.23
CA GLY A 96 -7.14 -25.21 -6.60
C GLY A 96 -8.39 -26.08 -6.83
N LEU A 97 -9.58 -25.60 -6.43
CA LEU A 97 -10.80 -26.40 -6.37
C LEU A 97 -11.99 -25.82 -7.14
N GLY A 98 -11.82 -24.71 -7.88
CA GLY A 98 -12.89 -24.11 -8.68
C GLY A 98 -14.04 -23.49 -7.87
N VAL A 99 -13.87 -23.32 -6.56
CA VAL A 99 -14.82 -22.61 -5.70
C VAL A 99 -14.51 -21.11 -5.82
N GLY A 100 -15.53 -20.31 -6.14
CA GLY A 100 -15.40 -18.86 -6.37
C GLY A 100 -14.68 -18.13 -5.23
N ILE A 101 -14.10 -16.97 -5.56
CA ILE A 101 -13.16 -16.12 -4.78
C ILE A 101 -13.80 -15.52 -3.51
N GLY A 102 -14.37 -16.34 -2.64
CA GLY A 102 -15.33 -15.90 -1.62
C GLY A 102 -14.78 -15.63 -0.22
N PHE A 103 -13.56 -16.07 0.13
CA PHE A 103 -13.23 -16.21 1.56
C PHE A 103 -12.35 -15.13 2.19
N VAL A 104 -11.56 -14.36 1.41
CA VAL A 104 -10.81 -13.22 1.96
C VAL A 104 -10.93 -12.02 1.03
N ASN A 105 -11.68 -11.01 1.46
CA ASN A 105 -11.84 -9.73 0.79
C ASN A 105 -11.26 -8.58 1.63
N LEU A 106 -11.26 -7.37 1.09
CA LEU A 106 -10.62 -6.19 1.67
C LEU A 106 -11.00 -6.02 3.14
N TRP A 107 -12.29 -6.18 3.43
CA TRP A 107 -12.80 -6.06 4.79
C TRP A 107 -12.19 -7.07 5.75
N GLN A 108 -12.10 -8.34 5.33
CA GLN A 108 -11.49 -9.39 6.14
C GLN A 108 -9.98 -9.17 6.31
N THR A 109 -9.28 -8.66 5.30
CA THR A 109 -7.86 -8.28 5.41
C THR A 109 -7.65 -7.17 6.44
N LEU A 110 -8.50 -6.15 6.46
CA LEU A 110 -8.41 -5.06 7.44
C LEU A 110 -8.70 -5.54 8.86
N LYS A 111 -9.73 -6.38 9.03
CA LYS A 111 -10.02 -7.01 10.32
C LYS A 111 -8.85 -7.86 10.82
N LEU A 112 -8.24 -8.64 9.93
CA LEU A 112 -7.08 -9.47 10.27
C LEU A 112 -5.87 -8.65 10.67
N ARG A 113 -5.60 -7.55 9.97
CA ARG A 113 -4.55 -6.61 10.36
C ARG A 113 -4.78 -6.07 11.77
N GLN A 114 -6.02 -5.68 12.07
CA GLN A 114 -6.38 -5.16 13.38
C GLN A 114 -6.16 -6.22 14.48
N GLU A 115 -6.61 -7.46 14.26
CA GLU A 115 -6.47 -8.55 15.21
C GLU A 115 -5.00 -8.95 15.43
N VAL A 116 -4.16 -8.95 14.39
CA VAL A 116 -2.71 -9.16 14.49
C VAL A 116 -2.04 -8.01 15.24
N ASN A 117 -2.38 -6.76 14.91
CA ASN A 117 -1.84 -5.59 15.61
C ASN A 117 -2.17 -5.59 17.10
N GLN A 118 -3.37 -6.05 17.47
CA GLN A 118 -3.81 -6.18 18.85
C GLN A 118 -3.30 -7.45 19.56
N MET A 119 -2.42 -8.24 18.91
CA MET A 119 -1.89 -9.52 19.39
C MET A 119 -2.98 -10.54 19.77
N ARG A 120 -4.18 -10.40 19.20
CA ARG A 120 -5.32 -11.31 19.46
C ARG A 120 -5.20 -12.61 18.68
N ILE A 121 -4.40 -12.62 17.61
CA ILE A 121 -4.09 -13.80 16.80
C ILE A 121 -2.59 -14.06 16.82
N GLU A 122 -2.21 -15.30 17.10
CA GLU A 122 -0.81 -15.74 17.03
C GLU A 122 -0.44 -16.09 15.59
N VAL A 123 0.58 -15.43 15.03
CA VAL A 123 1.15 -15.74 13.71
C VAL A 123 2.39 -16.61 13.91
N LYS A 124 2.39 -17.83 13.37
CA LYS A 124 3.55 -18.73 13.39
C LYS A 124 4.16 -18.82 12.01
N GLU A 125 5.42 -18.39 11.91
CA GLU A 125 6.21 -18.44 10.67
C GLU A 125 5.57 -17.67 9.49
N GLY A 126 4.81 -16.62 9.79
CA GLY A 126 4.07 -15.83 8.79
C GLY A 126 2.68 -16.37 8.45
N PHE A 127 2.23 -17.43 9.14
CA PHE A 127 0.93 -18.06 8.91
C PHE A 127 0.07 -18.04 10.17
N ILE A 128 -1.22 -17.74 10.01
CA ILE A 128 -2.23 -17.87 11.07
C ILE A 128 -2.71 -19.32 11.11
N ASP A 129 -3.04 -19.84 12.29
CA ASP A 129 -3.76 -21.11 12.37
C ASP A 129 -5.17 -20.95 11.78
N LEU A 130 -5.31 -21.36 10.52
CA LEU A 130 -6.54 -21.30 9.74
C LEU A 130 -7.71 -21.99 10.46
N LYS A 131 -7.47 -22.98 11.33
CA LYS A 131 -8.53 -23.65 12.09
C LYS A 131 -9.16 -22.75 13.15
N GLN A 132 -8.39 -21.86 13.77
CA GLN A 132 -8.94 -20.89 14.71
C GLN A 132 -9.79 -19.85 13.97
N MET A 133 -9.31 -19.37 12.81
CA MET A 133 -10.00 -18.33 12.06
C MET A 133 -11.28 -18.82 11.38
N LEU A 134 -11.37 -20.11 11.06
CA LEU A 134 -12.52 -20.74 10.41
C LEU A 134 -13.40 -21.53 11.37
N SER A 135 -13.22 -21.35 12.68
CA SER A 135 -14.00 -22.04 13.72
C SER A 135 -15.51 -21.74 13.71
N GLY A 136 -15.97 -20.82 12.85
CA GLY A 136 -17.38 -20.54 12.56
C GLY A 136 -17.82 -20.79 11.10
N VAL A 137 -16.99 -21.42 10.26
CA VAL A 137 -17.29 -21.68 8.84
C VAL A 137 -17.67 -23.14 8.60
N GLU A 138 -18.56 -23.40 7.63
CA GLU A 138 -19.16 -24.71 7.36
C GLU A 138 -18.15 -25.86 7.28
N VAL A 139 -18.55 -27.03 7.81
CA VAL A 139 -17.77 -28.29 7.87
C VAL A 139 -17.18 -28.70 6.50
N ALA A 140 -17.83 -28.33 5.39
CA ALA A 140 -17.34 -28.57 4.04
C ALA A 140 -15.98 -27.90 3.76
N LEU A 141 -15.77 -26.67 4.25
CA LEU A 141 -14.52 -25.94 4.07
C LEU A 141 -13.38 -26.55 4.89
N THR A 142 -13.67 -27.02 6.10
CA THR A 142 -12.69 -27.69 6.98
C THR A 142 -12.15 -28.98 6.37
N ASN A 143 -13.01 -29.77 5.70
CA ASN A 143 -12.60 -30.98 4.99
C ASN A 143 -11.78 -30.65 3.72
N GLN A 144 -12.10 -29.55 3.04
CA GLN A 144 -11.36 -29.10 1.85
C GLN A 144 -9.95 -28.60 2.19
N ILE A 145 -9.76 -27.93 3.33
CA ILE A 145 -8.43 -27.53 3.85
C ILE A 145 -7.54 -28.76 4.06
N GLN A 146 -8.10 -29.84 4.62
CA GLN A 146 -7.36 -31.09 4.81
C GLN A 146 -6.96 -31.75 3.48
N GLN A 147 -7.68 -31.51 2.40
CA GLN A 147 -7.38 -32.08 1.09
C GLN A 147 -6.28 -31.30 0.35
N VAL A 148 -6.32 -29.96 0.35
CA VAL A 148 -5.27 -29.14 -0.28
C VAL A 148 -3.96 -29.18 0.51
N SER A 149 -4.01 -29.34 1.84
CA SER A 149 -2.79 -29.55 2.65
C SER A 149 -2.03 -30.85 2.32
N LYS A 150 -2.64 -31.77 1.55
CA LYS A 150 -2.00 -32.98 1.03
C LYS A 150 -1.39 -32.79 -0.37
N ASP A 151 -1.61 -31.64 -1.00
CA ASP A 151 -1.01 -31.31 -2.29
C ASP A 151 0.48 -30.99 -2.11
N VAL A 152 1.32 -31.68 -2.87
CA VAL A 152 2.78 -31.58 -2.82
C VAL A 152 3.25 -30.22 -3.35
N GLU A 153 2.59 -29.68 -4.37
CA GLU A 153 2.94 -28.38 -4.96
C GLU A 153 2.57 -27.24 -4.01
N PHE A 154 1.38 -27.31 -3.40
CA PHE A 154 0.95 -26.37 -2.35
C PHE A 154 1.91 -26.37 -1.16
N ASN A 155 2.30 -27.55 -0.66
CA ASN A 155 3.27 -27.65 0.43
C ASN A 155 4.66 -27.11 0.05
N THR A 156 5.09 -27.35 -1.20
CA THR A 156 6.37 -26.82 -1.70
C THR A 156 6.35 -25.29 -1.74
N HIS A 157 5.27 -24.70 -2.27
CA HIS A 157 5.08 -23.24 -2.26
C HIS A 157 5.08 -22.68 -0.84
N ARG A 158 4.36 -23.33 0.08
CA ARG A 158 4.31 -22.91 1.48
C ARG A 158 5.68 -22.96 2.15
N ILE A 159 6.50 -23.98 1.89
CA ILE A 159 7.87 -24.08 2.44
C ILE A 159 8.74 -22.92 1.93
N ILE A 160 8.68 -22.60 0.64
CA ILE A 160 9.45 -21.50 0.05
C ILE A 160 9.02 -20.17 0.67
N LEU A 161 7.71 -19.90 0.75
CA LEU A 161 7.17 -18.67 1.34
C LEU A 161 7.46 -18.57 2.84
N ALA A 162 7.39 -19.68 3.59
CA ALA A 162 7.76 -19.72 5.01
C ALA A 162 9.23 -19.33 5.22
N ARG A 163 10.12 -19.86 4.36
CA ARG A 163 11.54 -19.52 4.40
C ARG A 163 11.76 -18.04 4.11
N ALA A 164 11.13 -17.52 3.06
CA ALA A 164 11.23 -16.13 2.65
C ALA A 164 10.73 -15.19 3.76
N TYR A 165 9.60 -15.52 4.40
CA TYR A 165 9.08 -14.79 5.56
C TYR A 165 10.09 -14.72 6.70
N ARG A 166 10.66 -15.88 7.10
CA ARG A 166 11.64 -15.93 8.19
C ARG A 166 12.92 -15.15 7.84
N LEU A 167 13.31 -15.10 6.57
CA LEU A 167 14.43 -14.25 6.13
C LEU A 167 14.09 -12.77 6.27
N PHE A 168 12.89 -12.36 5.83
CA PHE A 168 12.41 -11.00 6.01
C PHE A 168 12.31 -10.59 7.48
N GLU A 169 11.68 -11.41 8.33
CA GLU A 169 11.58 -11.18 9.77
C GLU A 169 12.96 -11.01 10.43
N LYS A 170 13.93 -11.88 10.08
CA LYS A 170 15.31 -11.75 10.55
C LYS A 170 15.96 -10.44 10.07
N ALA A 171 15.72 -10.03 8.83
CA ALA A 171 16.21 -8.75 8.32
C ALA A 171 15.64 -7.58 9.13
N MET A 172 14.35 -7.60 9.43
CA MET A 172 13.70 -6.57 10.25
C MET A 172 14.27 -6.54 11.67
N ASN A 173 14.44 -7.70 12.33
CA ASN A 173 15.08 -7.80 13.65
C ASN A 173 16.53 -7.27 13.64
N ARG A 174 17.25 -7.49 12.54
CA ARG A 174 18.58 -6.95 12.34
C ARG A 174 18.57 -5.42 12.22
N LEU A 175 17.62 -4.84 11.49
CA LEU A 175 17.43 -3.38 11.44
C LEU A 175 17.12 -2.80 12.82
N GLN A 176 16.26 -3.43 13.61
CA GLN A 176 15.98 -3.00 14.98
C GLN A 176 17.25 -2.99 15.84
N SER A 177 18.13 -3.98 15.64
CA SER A 177 19.41 -4.07 16.34
C SER A 177 20.39 -3.00 15.86
N ALA A 178 20.45 -2.75 14.54
CA ALA A 178 21.27 -1.71 13.94
C ALA A 178 20.98 -0.33 14.55
N MET A 179 19.71 -0.04 14.88
CA MET A 179 19.31 1.22 15.51
C MET A 179 19.89 1.45 16.90
N LYS A 180 20.40 0.41 17.56
CA LYS A 180 21.07 0.52 18.87
C LYS A 180 22.59 0.62 18.73
N VAL A 181 23.15 0.47 17.53
CA VAL A 181 24.59 0.51 17.29
C VAL A 181 25.07 1.96 17.25
N GLN A 182 25.95 2.34 18.18
CA GLN A 182 26.47 3.70 18.27
C GLN A 182 27.43 4.05 17.13
N ASP A 183 28.31 3.11 16.75
CA ASP A 183 29.29 3.31 15.69
C ASP A 183 28.61 3.44 14.30
N PRO A 184 28.76 4.56 13.58
CA PRO A 184 28.08 4.78 12.31
C PRO A 184 28.46 3.78 11.22
N SER A 185 29.73 3.36 11.16
CA SER A 185 30.22 2.43 10.14
C SER A 185 29.63 1.03 10.34
N ARG A 186 29.63 0.53 11.57
CA ARG A 186 29.00 -0.74 11.95
C ARG A 186 27.49 -0.69 11.78
N ARG A 187 26.84 0.41 12.16
CA ARG A 187 25.41 0.61 11.92
C ARG A 187 25.08 0.49 10.44
N SER A 188 25.84 1.17 9.59
CA SER A 188 25.67 1.13 8.13
C SER A 188 25.87 -0.29 7.57
N ALA A 189 26.88 -1.02 8.06
CA ALA A 189 27.12 -2.41 7.67
C ALA A 189 25.95 -3.34 8.08
N GLU A 190 25.38 -3.16 9.27
CA GLU A 190 24.21 -3.91 9.73
C GLU A 190 22.96 -3.63 8.88
N ILE A 191 22.75 -2.36 8.50
CA ILE A 191 21.66 -1.97 7.58
C ILE A 191 21.85 -2.60 6.20
N GLY A 192 23.06 -2.55 5.64
CA GLY A 192 23.38 -3.18 4.36
C GLY A 192 23.15 -4.68 4.38
N ALA A 193 23.61 -5.36 5.43
CA ALA A 193 23.44 -6.80 5.54
C ALA A 193 21.98 -7.22 5.80
N ALA A 194 21.16 -6.37 6.44
CA ALA A 194 19.71 -6.59 6.50
C ALA A 194 19.06 -6.44 5.11
N ARG A 195 19.48 -5.45 4.32
CA ARG A 195 19.02 -5.25 2.94
C ARG A 195 19.33 -6.47 2.05
N ASP A 196 20.51 -7.07 2.17
CA ASP A 196 20.87 -8.29 1.41
C ASP A 196 19.91 -9.47 1.71
N MET A 197 19.51 -9.61 2.97
CA MET A 197 18.51 -10.61 3.38
C MET A 197 17.13 -10.31 2.78
N MET A 198 16.75 -9.03 2.67
CA MET A 198 15.51 -8.61 2.02
C MET A 198 15.53 -8.91 0.53
N PHE A 199 16.62 -8.64 -0.18
CA PHE A 199 16.76 -9.02 -1.59
C PHE A 199 16.65 -10.53 -1.79
N THR A 200 17.19 -11.32 -0.87
CA THR A 200 17.05 -12.78 -0.90
C THR A 200 15.59 -13.20 -0.69
N ALA A 201 14.89 -12.63 0.29
CA ALA A 201 13.48 -12.90 0.51
C ALA A 201 12.62 -12.46 -0.70
N LEU A 202 12.92 -11.29 -1.28
CA LEU A 202 12.25 -10.75 -2.45
C LEU A 202 12.35 -11.71 -3.65
N ALA A 203 13.52 -12.31 -3.89
CA ALA A 203 13.70 -13.28 -4.97
C ALA A 203 12.79 -14.51 -4.80
N ASP A 204 12.60 -14.97 -3.57
CA ASP A 204 11.67 -16.08 -3.27
C ASP A 204 10.21 -15.65 -3.47
N TYR A 205 9.78 -14.49 -2.94
CA TYR A 205 8.39 -14.01 -3.12
C TYR A 205 8.03 -13.62 -4.54
N SER A 206 8.98 -13.09 -5.31
CA SER A 206 8.77 -12.67 -6.70
C SER A 206 8.91 -13.81 -7.71
N ASN A 207 9.23 -15.02 -7.25
CA ASN A 207 9.44 -16.18 -8.11
C ASN A 207 8.20 -16.49 -8.97
N SER A 208 8.38 -16.41 -10.29
CA SER A 208 7.30 -16.60 -11.27
C SER A 208 6.68 -18.00 -11.22
N HIS A 209 7.43 -19.02 -10.80
CA HIS A 209 6.90 -20.37 -10.62
C HIS A 209 5.86 -20.43 -9.51
N LEU A 210 6.10 -19.71 -8.41
CA LEU A 210 5.11 -19.60 -7.34
C LEU A 210 3.84 -18.91 -7.85
N MET A 211 3.98 -17.91 -8.73
CA MET A 211 2.86 -17.14 -9.31
C MET A 211 2.11 -17.85 -10.44
N SER A 212 2.68 -18.93 -10.97
CA SER A 212 2.07 -19.67 -12.06
C SER A 212 0.79 -20.39 -11.58
N GLY A 213 -0.28 -20.33 -12.36
CA GLY A 213 -1.58 -20.92 -12.00
C GLY A 213 -2.40 -20.18 -10.94
N ALA A 214 -1.85 -19.15 -10.28
CA ALA A 214 -2.60 -18.37 -9.29
C ALA A 214 -3.75 -17.58 -9.95
N GLY A 215 -4.94 -17.64 -9.32
CA GLY A 215 -6.06 -16.77 -9.66
C GLY A 215 -5.78 -15.30 -9.35
N SER A 216 -6.62 -14.39 -9.84
CA SER A 216 -6.47 -12.94 -9.68
C SER A 216 -6.23 -12.52 -8.23
N ALA A 217 -7.08 -12.95 -7.30
CA ALA A 217 -6.95 -12.62 -5.88
C ALA A 217 -5.68 -13.18 -5.22
N ALA A 218 -5.33 -14.44 -5.50
CA ALA A 218 -4.12 -15.07 -4.96
C ALA A 218 -2.85 -14.38 -5.49
N TYR A 219 -2.88 -14.00 -6.76
CA TYR A 219 -1.80 -13.24 -7.39
C TYR A 219 -1.66 -11.88 -6.71
N LEU A 220 -2.75 -11.13 -6.54
CA LEU A 220 -2.75 -9.82 -5.88
C LEU A 220 -2.10 -9.86 -4.49
N ARG A 221 -2.58 -10.75 -3.61
CA ARG A 221 -2.06 -10.86 -2.23
C ARG A 221 -0.58 -11.18 -2.17
N ARG A 222 -0.08 -11.99 -3.09
CA ARG A 222 1.35 -12.30 -3.16
C ARG A 222 2.17 -11.12 -3.66
N ARG A 223 1.64 -10.32 -4.60
CA ARG A 223 2.29 -9.08 -5.04
C ARG A 223 2.33 -8.04 -3.91
N GLU A 224 1.30 -7.96 -3.07
CA GLU A 224 1.34 -7.11 -1.87
C GLU A 224 2.50 -7.47 -0.94
N CYS A 225 2.80 -8.76 -0.74
CA CYS A 225 4.00 -9.19 0.00
C CYS A 225 5.31 -8.72 -0.64
N VAL A 226 5.41 -8.78 -1.98
CA VAL A 226 6.56 -8.26 -2.73
C VAL A 226 6.70 -6.75 -2.48
N TRP A 227 5.60 -5.99 -2.55
CA TRP A 227 5.61 -4.55 -2.34
C TRP A 227 6.03 -4.14 -0.93
N VAL A 228 5.66 -4.91 0.09
CA VAL A 228 6.10 -4.68 1.49
C VAL A 228 7.62 -4.83 1.61
N ILE A 229 8.21 -5.85 0.99
CA ILE A 229 9.67 -6.06 1.01
C ILE A 229 10.39 -4.93 0.28
N GLU A 230 9.85 -4.48 -0.86
CA GLU A 230 10.42 -3.38 -1.62
C GLU A 230 10.44 -2.06 -0.85
N GLN A 231 9.38 -1.79 -0.09
CA GLN A 231 9.36 -0.63 0.81
C GLN A 231 10.38 -0.76 1.94
N ALA A 232 10.52 -1.94 2.54
CA ALA A 232 11.53 -2.17 3.56
C ALA A 232 12.95 -1.91 3.00
N ILE A 233 13.21 -2.30 1.75
CA ILE A 233 14.46 -1.99 1.04
C ILE A 233 14.61 -0.48 0.86
N ALA A 234 13.61 0.23 0.36
CA ALA A 234 13.65 1.70 0.22
C ALA A 234 13.94 2.39 1.57
N MET A 235 13.31 1.94 2.65
CA MET A 235 13.55 2.44 4.00
C MET A 235 15.01 2.26 4.43
N THR A 236 15.67 1.15 4.09
CA THR A 236 17.09 0.99 4.43
C THR A 236 17.99 2.02 3.74
N TYR A 237 17.66 2.47 2.52
CA TYR A 237 18.40 3.54 1.84
C TYR A 237 18.15 4.88 2.53
N GLN A 238 16.91 5.14 2.95
CA GLN A 238 16.56 6.32 3.74
C GLN A 238 17.34 6.36 5.07
N MET A 239 17.45 5.23 5.77
CA MET A 239 18.23 5.13 7.01
C MET A 239 19.73 5.43 6.82
N GLN A 240 20.24 5.31 5.59
CA GLN A 240 21.61 5.67 5.23
C GLN A 240 21.73 7.09 4.64
N GLY A 241 20.61 7.81 4.48
CA GLY A 241 20.58 9.15 3.87
C GLY A 241 20.72 9.14 2.35
N GLU A 242 20.52 7.99 1.70
CA GLU A 242 20.68 7.82 0.25
C GLU A 242 19.38 8.19 -0.49
N TRP A 243 19.00 9.47 -0.41
CA TRP A 243 17.70 9.98 -0.88
C TRP A 243 17.41 9.75 -2.36
N HIS A 244 18.43 9.81 -3.22
CA HIS A 244 18.28 9.47 -4.63
C HIS A 244 17.88 8.01 -4.82
N ALA A 245 18.55 7.08 -4.11
CA ALA A 245 18.20 5.67 -4.16
C ALA A 245 16.79 5.41 -3.59
N VAL A 246 16.37 6.14 -2.55
CA VAL A 246 14.98 6.09 -2.05
C VAL A 246 14.01 6.47 -3.16
N SER A 247 14.22 7.63 -3.80
CA SER A 247 13.33 8.13 -4.86
C SER A 247 13.25 7.17 -6.04
N ASP A 248 14.39 6.62 -6.48
CA ASP A 248 14.46 5.64 -7.56
C ASP A 248 13.66 4.37 -7.21
N ARG A 249 13.87 3.81 -6.00
CA ARG A 249 13.14 2.62 -5.54
C ARG A 249 11.64 2.85 -5.41
N LEU A 250 11.20 3.99 -4.90
CA LEU A 250 9.78 4.32 -4.76
C LEU A 250 9.10 4.54 -6.11
N THR A 251 9.81 5.17 -7.05
CA THR A 251 9.33 5.34 -8.42
C THR A 251 9.16 4.00 -9.12
N GLU A 252 10.17 3.12 -9.01
CA GLU A 252 10.11 1.77 -9.57
C GLU A 252 9.00 0.94 -8.91
N LEU A 253 8.88 0.97 -7.58
CA LEU A 253 7.81 0.28 -6.87
C LEU A 253 6.42 0.76 -7.30
N SER A 254 6.25 2.07 -7.45
CA SER A 254 4.99 2.65 -7.91
C SER A 254 4.61 2.20 -9.34
N ALA A 255 5.60 1.95 -10.19
CA ALA A 255 5.39 1.38 -11.53
C ALA A 255 5.05 -0.13 -11.44
N ILE A 256 5.79 -0.88 -10.61
CA ILE A 256 5.56 -2.31 -10.36
C ILE A 256 4.15 -2.55 -9.84
N ILE A 257 3.68 -1.79 -8.84
CA ILE A 257 2.32 -1.92 -8.29
C ILE A 257 1.28 -1.73 -9.39
N ARG A 258 1.41 -0.69 -10.22
CA ARG A 258 0.47 -0.44 -11.33
C ARG A 258 0.47 -1.60 -12.33
N GLN A 259 1.65 -2.11 -12.70
CA GLN A 259 1.78 -3.25 -13.62
C GLN A 259 1.17 -4.53 -13.03
N ASP A 260 1.42 -4.79 -11.75
CA ASP A 260 0.88 -5.95 -11.05
C ASP A 260 -0.64 -5.89 -10.92
N LEU A 261 -1.21 -4.70 -10.67
CA LEU A 261 -2.66 -4.51 -10.66
C LEU A 261 -3.27 -4.75 -12.04
N LEU A 262 -2.64 -4.29 -13.12
CA LEU A 262 -3.07 -4.59 -14.48
C LEU A 262 -3.00 -6.11 -14.77
N ALA A 263 -1.89 -6.75 -14.43
CA ALA A 263 -1.73 -8.20 -14.56
C ALA A 263 -2.76 -8.99 -13.73
N THR A 264 -3.15 -8.46 -12.56
CA THR A 264 -4.22 -9.00 -11.73
C THR A 264 -5.57 -8.92 -12.44
N LEU A 265 -5.88 -7.76 -13.03
CA LEU A 265 -7.13 -7.53 -13.78
C LEU A 265 -7.20 -8.39 -15.05
N ASP A 266 -6.07 -8.67 -15.69
CA ASP A 266 -5.98 -9.56 -16.86
C ASP A 266 -6.17 -11.04 -16.52
N LYS A 267 -5.81 -11.44 -15.29
CA LYS A 267 -6.03 -12.81 -14.78
C LYS A 267 -7.48 -13.10 -14.43
N ARG A 268 -8.35 -12.08 -14.45
CA ARG A 268 -9.76 -12.23 -14.09
C ARG A 268 -10.49 -13.18 -15.03
N LYS A 269 -11.16 -14.20 -14.50
CA LYS A 269 -11.91 -15.18 -15.31
C LYS A 269 -13.41 -14.92 -15.35
N THR A 270 -14.01 -14.44 -14.27
CA THR A 270 -15.46 -14.18 -14.18
C THR A 270 -15.78 -12.75 -13.76
N SER A 271 -17.02 -12.31 -14.01
CA SER A 271 -17.50 -10.99 -13.57
C SER A 271 -17.51 -10.86 -12.06
N ASP A 272 -17.82 -11.94 -11.34
CA ASP A 272 -18.01 -11.95 -9.89
C ASP A 272 -16.71 -11.69 -9.13
N GLU A 273 -15.56 -11.94 -9.76
CA GLU A 273 -14.26 -11.58 -9.18
C GLU A 273 -14.11 -10.06 -8.98
N LEU A 274 -14.90 -9.22 -9.67
CA LEU A 274 -14.91 -7.78 -9.42
C LEU A 274 -15.44 -7.40 -8.05
N ASP A 275 -16.23 -8.27 -7.39
CA ASP A 275 -16.70 -8.04 -6.02
C ASP A 275 -15.53 -8.02 -5.02
N PHE A 276 -14.45 -8.72 -5.38
CA PHE A 276 -13.17 -8.67 -4.68
C PHE A 276 -12.26 -7.60 -5.30
N LEU A 277 -11.99 -7.67 -6.60
CA LEU A 277 -10.93 -6.87 -7.22
C LEU A 277 -11.22 -5.37 -7.21
N PHE A 278 -12.47 -4.94 -7.38
CA PHE A 278 -12.76 -3.53 -7.54
C PHE A 278 -12.49 -2.73 -6.25
N PRO A 279 -13.00 -3.11 -5.06
CA PRO A 279 -12.66 -2.43 -3.82
C PRO A 279 -11.16 -2.47 -3.49
N GLU A 280 -10.49 -3.59 -3.75
CA GLU A 280 -9.06 -3.77 -3.46
C GLU A 280 -8.19 -2.85 -4.32
N VAL A 281 -8.40 -2.87 -5.65
CA VAL A 281 -7.65 -2.05 -6.59
C VAL A 281 -7.91 -0.57 -6.30
N LEU A 282 -9.15 -0.21 -5.96
CA LEU A 282 -9.50 1.16 -5.59
C LEU A 282 -8.71 1.61 -4.36
N ARG A 283 -8.64 0.78 -3.32
CA ARG A 283 -7.88 1.09 -2.12
C ARG A 283 -6.39 1.22 -2.39
N ILE A 284 -5.80 0.26 -3.10
CA ILE A 284 -4.36 0.30 -3.42
C ILE A 284 -4.04 1.57 -4.23
N ARG A 285 -4.93 1.98 -5.14
CA ARG A 285 -4.75 3.21 -5.89
C ARG A 285 -4.87 4.46 -5.01
N ASP A 286 -5.90 4.55 -4.20
CA ASP A 286 -6.26 5.77 -3.48
C ASP A 286 -5.52 5.91 -2.13
N HIS A 287 -4.91 4.82 -1.64
CA HIS A 287 -4.18 4.80 -0.37
C HIS A 287 -2.71 4.45 -0.57
N ASP A 288 -2.39 3.26 -1.10
CA ASP A 288 -1.01 2.79 -1.20
C ASP A 288 -0.17 3.62 -2.20
N LEU A 289 -0.65 3.82 -3.42
CA LEU A 289 0.07 4.63 -4.41
C LEU A 289 0.19 6.09 -3.95
N VAL A 290 -0.84 6.65 -3.32
CA VAL A 290 -0.80 8.01 -2.76
C VAL A 290 0.23 8.10 -1.63
N ALA A 291 0.32 7.09 -0.78
CA ALA A 291 1.32 7.01 0.28
C ALA A 291 2.75 6.95 -0.27
N LEU A 292 3.00 6.14 -1.32
CA LEU A 292 4.31 6.09 -1.98
C LEU A 292 4.67 7.40 -2.68
N GLU A 293 3.71 8.05 -3.33
CA GLU A 293 3.92 9.35 -3.96
C GLU A 293 4.26 10.43 -2.93
N ALA A 294 3.59 10.42 -1.78
CA ALA A 294 3.90 11.32 -0.67
C ALA A 294 5.30 11.05 -0.09
N TRP A 295 5.66 9.78 0.08
CA TRP A 295 7.01 9.39 0.54
C TRP A 295 8.08 9.83 -0.47
N ASN A 296 7.85 9.62 -1.77
CA ASN A 296 8.79 10.03 -2.82
C ASN A 296 8.91 11.57 -2.91
N ALA A 297 7.80 12.29 -2.79
CA ALA A 297 7.78 13.75 -2.72
C ALA A 297 8.63 14.26 -1.55
N HIS A 298 8.59 13.56 -0.42
CA HIS A 298 9.45 13.89 0.72
C HIS A 298 10.92 13.57 0.45
N ALA A 299 11.23 12.39 -0.10
CA ALA A 299 12.61 11.98 -0.41
C ALA A 299 13.30 12.92 -1.42
N THR A 300 12.54 13.51 -2.34
CA THR A 300 13.04 14.49 -3.32
C THR A 300 13.19 15.89 -2.73
N TRP A 301 12.31 16.29 -1.81
CA TRP A 301 12.36 17.60 -1.14
C TRP A 301 13.46 17.71 -0.08
N TYR A 302 13.68 16.66 0.72
CA TYR A 302 14.58 16.73 1.86
C TYR A 302 16.02 17.17 1.52
N PRO A 303 16.64 16.71 0.41
CA PRO A 303 17.95 17.18 -0.03
C PRO A 303 18.01 18.66 -0.43
N GLU A 304 16.88 19.30 -0.71
CA GLU A 304 16.81 20.72 -1.11
C GLU A 304 16.93 21.68 0.09
N LEU A 305 16.86 21.16 1.32
CA LEU A 305 16.86 21.96 2.53
C LEU A 305 18.21 22.59 2.83
N SER A 306 18.19 23.86 3.27
CA SER A 306 19.36 24.53 3.82
C SER A 306 19.80 23.90 5.16
N ARG A 307 21.05 24.17 5.58
CA ARG A 307 21.55 23.68 6.88
C ARG A 307 20.74 24.25 8.04
N GLU A 308 20.27 25.48 7.91
CA GLU A 308 19.43 26.16 8.88
C GLU A 308 18.06 25.48 8.99
N GLU A 309 17.44 25.13 7.86
CA GLU A 309 16.19 24.38 7.83
C GLU A 309 16.34 22.96 8.41
N LEU A 310 17.45 22.28 8.10
CA LEU A 310 17.75 20.97 8.68
C LEU A 310 17.89 21.05 10.20
N LYS A 311 18.59 22.07 10.73
CA LYS A 311 18.67 22.31 12.19
C LYS A 311 17.31 22.59 12.80
N GLN A 312 16.45 23.37 12.13
CA GLN A 312 15.10 23.64 12.61
C GLN A 312 14.27 22.36 12.69
N LEU A 313 14.38 21.46 11.71
CA LEU A 313 13.72 20.15 11.74
C LEU A 313 14.25 19.28 12.88
N ASP A 314 15.56 19.21 13.09
CA ASP A 314 16.15 18.46 14.21
C ASP A 314 15.66 18.99 15.57
N GLU A 315 15.64 20.30 15.75
CA GLU A 315 15.16 20.93 17.00
C GLU A 315 13.66 20.76 17.23
N LEU A 316 12.85 20.74 16.16
CA LEU A 316 11.41 20.47 16.24
C LEU A 316 11.19 19.01 16.67
N SER A 317 11.94 18.10 16.05
CA SER A 317 11.91 16.66 16.32
C SER A 317 12.22 16.33 17.79
N CYS A 318 13.27 16.94 18.36
CA CYS A 318 13.61 16.78 19.78
C CYS A 318 12.55 17.35 20.73
N ARG A 319 11.82 18.40 20.33
CA ARG A 319 10.75 18.99 21.14
C ARG A 319 9.50 18.11 21.19
N GLU A 320 9.21 17.44 20.08
CA GLU A 320 8.06 16.54 19.95
C GLU A 320 8.31 15.20 20.64
N GLU A 321 9.52 14.62 20.58
CA GLU A 321 9.88 13.37 21.30
C GLU A 321 9.61 13.45 22.82
N ASN A 322 9.83 14.62 23.43
CA ASN A 322 9.56 14.86 24.85
C ASN A 322 8.06 14.95 25.20
N GLN A 323 7.16 14.99 24.21
CA GLN A 323 5.71 15.09 24.38
C GLN A 323 4.96 13.80 24.04
N ILE A 324 5.63 12.80 23.44
CA ILE A 324 5.01 11.57 22.91
C ILE A 324 4.78 10.49 23.99
N GLU A 325 5.19 10.70 25.25
CA GLU A 325 4.97 9.71 26.33
C GLU A 325 3.50 9.39 26.66
N ASP A 326 2.51 10.08 26.07
CA ASP A 326 1.09 9.93 26.48
C ASP A 326 0.04 9.76 25.36
N SER A 327 0.42 9.69 24.07
CA SER A 327 -0.57 9.47 22.99
C SER A 327 -0.58 8.00 22.53
N GLY A 328 -1.09 7.13 23.39
CA GLY A 328 -1.49 5.76 23.05
C GLY A 328 -2.77 5.70 22.23
N GLU A 329 -2.93 6.55 21.22
CA GLU A 329 -4.06 6.47 20.30
C GLU A 329 -3.75 5.41 19.24
N THR A 330 -4.04 4.16 19.61
CA THR A 330 -4.33 3.12 18.64
C THR A 330 -5.44 3.63 17.73
N GLU A 331 -5.15 3.79 16.43
CA GLU A 331 -6.19 4.00 15.41
C GLU A 331 -7.26 2.92 15.59
N GLU A 332 -8.41 3.33 16.11
CA GLU A 332 -9.56 2.48 16.26
C GLU A 332 -10.17 2.33 14.87
N ILE A 333 -9.69 1.32 14.11
CA ILE A 333 -10.35 0.91 12.88
C ILE A 333 -11.78 0.53 13.26
N THR A 334 -12.72 1.41 12.91
CA THR A 334 -14.15 1.20 13.09
C THR A 334 -14.57 -0.10 12.39
N ASP A 335 -15.41 -0.91 13.04
CA ASP A 335 -16.02 -2.16 12.51
C ASP A 335 -17.03 -1.90 11.36
N CYS A 336 -16.85 -0.80 10.62
CA CYS A 336 -17.67 -0.37 9.50
C CYS A 336 -17.03 -0.73 8.16
N LYS A 337 -17.83 -1.31 7.25
CA LYS A 337 -17.43 -1.69 5.89
C LYS A 337 -16.68 -0.53 5.19
N PRO A 338 -15.54 -0.78 4.50
CA PRO A 338 -14.74 0.26 3.87
C PRO A 338 -15.52 1.02 2.79
N ILE A 339 -15.20 2.29 2.60
CA ILE A 339 -15.91 3.17 1.67
C ILE A 339 -15.82 2.67 0.22
N GLU A 340 -14.75 1.98 -0.13
CA GLU A 340 -14.47 1.41 -1.43
C GLU A 340 -15.56 0.42 -1.85
N TYR A 341 -16.12 -0.33 -0.90
CA TYR A 341 -17.27 -1.17 -1.17
C TYR A 341 -18.53 -0.36 -1.45
N THR A 342 -18.76 0.72 -0.72
CA THR A 342 -19.92 1.59 -0.97
C THR A 342 -19.83 2.23 -2.36
N ILE A 343 -18.62 2.62 -2.78
CA ILE A 343 -18.35 3.11 -4.14
C ILE A 343 -18.64 2.01 -5.15
N TYR A 344 -18.14 0.80 -4.91
CA TYR A 344 -18.34 -0.34 -5.80
C TYR A 344 -19.82 -0.71 -5.95
N GLU A 345 -20.58 -0.88 -4.87
CA GLU A 345 -22.01 -1.25 -4.94
C GLU A 345 -22.84 -0.21 -5.71
N LYS A 346 -22.52 1.08 -5.52
CA LYS A 346 -23.15 2.17 -6.27
C LYS A 346 -22.80 2.13 -7.77
N ALA A 347 -21.60 1.68 -8.12
CA ALA A 347 -21.18 1.52 -9.52
C ALA A 347 -21.78 0.24 -10.13
N LYS A 348 -21.72 -0.89 -9.42
CA LYS A 348 -22.27 -2.19 -9.83
C LYS A 348 -23.76 -2.13 -10.14
N SER A 349 -24.53 -1.36 -9.38
CA SER A 349 -25.98 -1.16 -9.62
C SER A 349 -26.31 -0.35 -10.88
N LYS A 350 -25.33 0.33 -11.50
CA LYS A 350 -25.54 1.26 -12.62
C LYS A 350 -24.81 0.89 -13.90
N PHE A 351 -23.77 0.06 -13.81
CA PHE A 351 -22.86 -0.20 -14.91
C PHE A 351 -22.63 -1.69 -15.08
N VAL A 352 -22.41 -2.10 -16.33
CA VAL A 352 -22.08 -3.49 -16.65
C VAL A 352 -20.65 -3.85 -16.21
N PRO A 353 -20.35 -5.12 -15.89
CA PRO A 353 -19.04 -5.55 -15.39
C PRO A 353 -17.85 -5.15 -16.27
N GLU A 354 -18.03 -5.10 -17.59
CA GLU A 354 -17.00 -4.69 -18.54
C GLU A 354 -16.61 -3.22 -18.37
N ALA A 355 -17.58 -2.35 -18.14
CA ALA A 355 -17.32 -0.93 -17.89
C ALA A 355 -16.60 -0.73 -16.55
N LEU A 356 -16.93 -1.52 -15.53
CA LEU A 356 -16.26 -1.48 -14.23
C LEU A 356 -14.80 -1.93 -14.34
N HIS A 357 -14.56 -3.07 -14.99
CA HIS A 357 -13.19 -3.56 -15.23
C HIS A 357 -12.35 -2.56 -16.00
N LYS A 358 -12.88 -2.05 -17.11
CA LYS A 358 -12.17 -1.10 -17.96
C LYS A 358 -11.93 0.24 -17.24
N SER A 359 -12.83 0.64 -16.34
CA SER A 359 -12.63 1.82 -15.50
C SER A 359 -11.42 1.68 -14.55
N LEU A 360 -11.18 0.47 -14.02
CA LEU A 360 -10.01 0.19 -13.20
C LEU A 360 -8.74 0.28 -14.05
N VAL A 361 -8.72 -0.36 -15.22
CA VAL A 361 -7.61 -0.27 -16.18
C VAL A 361 -7.29 1.19 -16.51
N TYR A 362 -8.29 1.99 -16.85
CA TYR A 362 -8.13 3.42 -17.17
C TYR A 362 -7.71 4.28 -15.99
N SER A 363 -7.91 3.82 -14.75
CA SER A 363 -7.41 4.51 -13.57
C SER A 363 -5.96 4.17 -13.23
N LEU A 364 -5.41 3.11 -13.83
CA LEU A 364 -4.04 2.63 -13.58
C LEU A 364 -3.10 2.91 -14.76
N ASP A 365 -3.62 2.89 -15.99
CA ASP A 365 -2.86 3.11 -17.21
C ASP A 365 -3.42 4.28 -18.03
N ALA A 366 -2.66 5.38 -18.03
CA ALA A 366 -2.98 6.57 -18.80
C ALA A 366 -2.97 6.31 -20.32
N SER A 367 -2.15 5.38 -20.81
CA SER A 367 -2.09 5.06 -22.24
C SER A 367 -3.38 4.39 -22.71
N SER A 368 -3.82 3.33 -22.01
CA SER A 368 -5.09 2.67 -22.27
C SER A 368 -6.25 3.65 -22.17
N ARG A 369 -6.24 4.54 -21.17
CA ARG A 369 -7.25 5.58 -21.03
C ARG A 369 -7.28 6.52 -22.25
N GLN A 370 -6.12 7.01 -22.68
CA GLN A 370 -6.01 7.90 -23.84
C GLN A 370 -6.54 7.23 -25.11
N GLN A 371 -6.27 5.94 -25.30
CA GLN A 371 -6.82 5.19 -26.43
C GLN A 371 -8.36 5.15 -26.41
N GLY A 372 -8.97 5.01 -25.23
CA GLY A 372 -10.43 5.11 -25.05
C GLY A 372 -10.98 6.49 -25.39
N GLU A 373 -10.32 7.55 -24.90
CA GLU A 373 -10.68 8.93 -25.20
C GLU A 373 -10.60 9.23 -26.71
N ASP A 374 -9.55 8.74 -27.38
CA ASP A 374 -9.34 8.88 -28.82
C ASP A 374 -10.41 8.13 -29.62
N TYR A 375 -10.78 6.92 -29.18
CA TYR A 375 -11.85 6.13 -29.78
C TYR A 375 -13.19 6.87 -29.71
N ILE A 376 -13.56 7.37 -28.52
CA ILE A 376 -14.79 8.13 -28.30
C ILE A 376 -14.81 9.37 -29.21
N THR A 377 -13.72 10.11 -29.27
CA THR A 377 -13.59 11.31 -30.11
C THR A 377 -13.80 10.98 -31.59
N LYS A 378 -13.13 9.94 -32.09
CA LYS A 378 -13.28 9.48 -33.49
C LYS A 378 -14.72 9.08 -33.81
N ARG A 379 -15.36 8.32 -32.91
CA ARG A 379 -16.74 7.85 -33.10
C ARG A 379 -17.76 8.97 -33.01
N ALA A 380 -17.58 9.92 -32.09
CA ALA A 380 -18.43 11.11 -31.95
C ALA A 380 -18.37 12.00 -33.22
N ASN A 381 -17.18 12.23 -33.75
CA ASN A 381 -16.97 13.00 -34.98
C ASN A 381 -17.69 12.35 -36.17
N SER A 382 -17.61 11.02 -36.31
CA SER A 382 -18.36 10.31 -37.37
C SER A 382 -19.89 10.45 -37.26
N LYS A 383 -20.41 10.77 -36.07
CA LYS A 383 -21.84 11.01 -35.79
C LYS A 383 -22.19 12.51 -35.74
N SER A 384 -21.27 13.40 -36.12
CA SER A 384 -21.43 14.87 -36.08
C SER A 384 -21.80 15.43 -34.69
N SER A 385 -21.41 14.75 -33.60
CA SER A 385 -21.67 15.22 -32.23
C SER A 385 -20.46 15.99 -31.68
N THR A 386 -20.68 17.23 -31.26
CA THR A 386 -19.66 18.10 -30.64
C THR A 386 -19.60 17.97 -29.11
N ALA A 387 -20.47 17.16 -28.50
CA ALA A 387 -20.58 17.03 -27.05
C ALA A 387 -19.31 16.40 -26.40
N PHE A 388 -18.57 15.60 -27.16
CA PHE A 388 -17.40 14.85 -26.70
C PHE A 388 -16.10 15.51 -27.17
N SER A 389 -15.81 16.71 -26.67
CA SER A 389 -14.51 17.36 -26.90
C SER A 389 -13.40 16.66 -26.13
N ALA A 390 -12.17 16.67 -26.66
CA ALA A 390 -11.01 16.08 -26.00
C ALA A 390 -10.78 16.64 -24.59
N GLN A 391 -11.05 17.93 -24.38
CA GLN A 391 -10.93 18.56 -23.07
C GLN A 391 -11.96 18.02 -22.07
N ASN A 392 -13.21 17.81 -22.49
CA ASN A 392 -14.25 17.26 -21.64
C ASN A 392 -13.94 15.80 -21.27
N LEU A 393 -13.39 15.02 -22.20
CA LEU A 393 -13.00 13.63 -21.95
C LEU A 393 -11.84 13.53 -20.95
N LYS A 394 -10.82 14.38 -21.05
CA LYS A 394 -9.72 14.43 -20.08
C LYS A 394 -10.18 14.70 -18.65
N ASN A 395 -11.21 15.53 -18.48
CA ASN A 395 -11.78 15.86 -17.17
C ASN A 395 -12.80 14.82 -16.66
N ALA A 396 -13.22 13.88 -17.52
CA ALA A 396 -14.22 12.87 -17.15
C ALA A 396 -13.58 11.74 -16.32
N SER A 397 -14.36 11.13 -15.42
CA SER A 397 -13.88 9.99 -14.64
C SER A 397 -13.54 8.78 -15.52
N SER A 398 -12.65 7.90 -15.05
CA SER A 398 -12.32 6.65 -15.78
C SER A 398 -13.54 5.76 -16.01
N LEU A 399 -14.51 5.79 -15.10
CA LEU A 399 -15.78 5.09 -15.27
C LEU A 399 -16.64 5.72 -16.39
N ALA A 400 -16.67 7.04 -16.49
CA ALA A 400 -17.40 7.71 -17.57
C ALA A 400 -16.80 7.38 -18.94
N ILE A 401 -15.47 7.41 -19.07
CA ILE A 401 -14.77 7.03 -20.32
C ILE A 401 -15.04 5.57 -20.67
N ALA A 402 -14.83 4.64 -19.73
CA ALA A 402 -15.07 3.22 -19.95
C ALA A 402 -16.52 2.92 -20.38
N ASN A 403 -17.50 3.55 -19.73
CA ASN A 403 -18.90 3.37 -20.06
C ASN A 403 -19.27 3.96 -21.44
N LEU A 404 -18.77 5.17 -21.75
CA LEU A 404 -19.03 5.82 -23.04
C LEU A 404 -18.45 5.03 -24.20
N GLU A 405 -17.23 4.54 -24.05
CA GLU A 405 -16.57 3.75 -25.09
C GLU A 405 -17.34 2.46 -25.39
N LEU A 406 -17.78 1.75 -24.35
CA LEU A 406 -18.60 0.54 -24.52
C LEU A 406 -19.94 0.85 -25.19
N HIS A 407 -20.59 1.96 -24.80
CA HIS A 407 -21.86 2.36 -25.38
C HIS A 407 -21.76 2.78 -26.85
N LEU A 408 -20.59 3.28 -27.27
CA LEU A 408 -20.31 3.68 -28.65
C LEU A 408 -19.81 2.53 -29.56
N ALA A 409 -19.38 1.42 -28.94
CA ALA A 409 -18.96 0.19 -29.61
C ALA A 409 -20.14 -0.72 -29.99
N LEU A 410 -21.27 -0.58 -29.29
CA LEU A 410 -22.59 -1.12 -29.69
C LEU A 410 -23.18 -0.30 -30.85
#